data_AF-A0AA90Z7D4-F1
#
_entry.id   AF-A0AA90Z7D4-F1
#
_cell.length_a   1.000
_cell.length_b   1.000
_cell.length_c   1.000
_cell.angle_alpha   90.00
_cell.angle_beta   90.00
_cell.angle_gamma   90.00
#
_symmetry.space_group_name_H-M   'P 1'
#
loop_
_entity.id
_entity.type
_entity.pdbx_description
1 polymer ?
#
loop_
_entity_poly.entity_id
_entity_poly.type
_entity_poly.pdbx_seq_one_letter_code
_entity_poly.pdbx_strand_id
1 'polypeptide(L)'
;MTEFERELVLSFNAFFEDADVRGIAHRLKQHRFTPQFLDVLVDSLNPDYYLGIECKSISVEKGANALYFTQHFTVDKKGAHQIVRISDFLRRSGRTGYLAVELRMGAGKSRKAHIIPWDELRERYNDETSLKYTVEEIQTYPEMERKKGHYLIEPTKWRGGIRILE
;
A
#
# COMPACT_ATOMS: atom_id res chain seq x y z
N MET A 1 -11.62 -9.98 7.15
CA MET A 1 -10.43 -10.24 6.30
C MET A 1 -10.68 -9.49 5.01
N THR A 2 -9.78 -8.59 4.59
CA THR A 2 -10.06 -7.79 3.39
C THR A 2 -9.79 -8.64 2.15
N GLU A 3 -10.67 -8.55 1.15
CA GLU A 3 -10.44 -9.18 -0.16
C GLU A 3 -9.27 -8.50 -0.90
N PHE A 4 -9.01 -7.22 -0.58
CA PHE A 4 -7.98 -6.42 -1.25
C PHE A 4 -6.56 -6.96 -1.05
N GLU A 5 -6.12 -7.17 0.19
CA GLU A 5 -4.78 -7.70 0.48
C GLU A 5 -4.57 -9.10 -0.12
N ARG A 6 -5.62 -9.93 -0.03
CA ARG A 6 -5.58 -11.29 -0.59
C ARG A 6 -5.41 -11.26 -2.09
N GLU A 7 -6.20 -10.45 -2.78
CA GLU A 7 -6.13 -10.33 -4.23
C GLU A 7 -4.80 -9.74 -4.68
N LEU A 8 -4.27 -8.76 -3.95
CA LEU A 8 -2.95 -8.20 -4.24
C LEU A 8 -1.84 -9.25 -4.15
N VAL A 9 -1.83 -10.06 -3.09
CA VAL A 9 -0.86 -11.17 -2.94
C VAL A 9 -1.00 -12.20 -4.07
N LEU A 10 -2.22 -12.59 -4.43
CA LEU A 10 -2.47 -13.50 -5.55
C LEU A 10 -1.96 -12.92 -6.87
N SER A 11 -2.15 -11.61 -7.08
CA SER A 11 -1.71 -10.91 -8.28
C SER A 11 -0.18 -10.86 -8.41
N PHE A 12 0.54 -10.59 -7.32
CA PHE A 12 2.00 -10.68 -7.30
C PHE A 12 2.52 -12.08 -7.58
N ASN A 13 1.96 -13.10 -6.94
CA ASN A 13 2.44 -14.46 -7.11
C ASN A 13 2.14 -14.99 -8.52
N ALA A 14 0.98 -14.68 -9.10
CA ALA A 14 0.68 -14.99 -10.49
C ALA A 14 1.65 -14.27 -11.44
N PHE A 15 1.93 -12.99 -11.20
CA PHE A 15 2.92 -12.25 -11.99
C PHE A 15 4.32 -12.89 -11.93
N PHE A 16 4.79 -13.31 -10.76
CA PHE A 16 6.10 -13.95 -10.62
C PHE A 16 6.18 -15.29 -11.35
N GLU A 17 5.12 -16.08 -11.30
CA GLU A 17 5.01 -17.35 -12.03
C GLU A 17 4.98 -17.11 -13.55
N ASP A 18 4.14 -16.20 -14.03
CA ASP A 18 3.97 -15.91 -15.46
C ASP A 18 5.22 -15.26 -16.08
N ALA A 19 5.93 -14.42 -15.32
CA ALA A 19 7.10 -13.68 -15.79
C ALA A 19 8.45 -14.38 -15.51
N ASP A 20 8.43 -15.60 -14.95
CA ASP A 20 9.62 -16.35 -14.50
C ASP A 20 10.56 -15.51 -13.60
N VAL A 21 9.95 -14.70 -12.71
CA VAL A 21 10.68 -13.88 -11.75
C VAL A 21 10.73 -14.60 -10.42
N ARG A 22 11.94 -14.81 -9.88
CA ARG A 22 12.11 -15.33 -8.51
C ARG A 22 11.62 -14.33 -7.48
N GLY A 23 10.39 -14.49 -7.03
CA GLY A 23 9.79 -13.68 -5.98
C GLY A 23 8.63 -14.38 -5.28
N ILE A 24 8.25 -13.87 -4.11
CA ILE A 24 7.07 -14.33 -3.39
C ILE A 24 6.43 -13.16 -2.64
N ALA A 25 5.12 -13.03 -2.78
CA ALA A 25 4.31 -12.13 -1.96
C ALA A 25 3.59 -12.92 -0.87
N HIS A 26 3.57 -12.36 0.34
CA HIS A 26 2.87 -12.93 1.47
C HIS A 26 2.13 -11.85 2.26
N ARG A 27 0.95 -12.22 2.74
CA ARG A 27 0.16 -11.38 3.64
C ARG A 27 0.59 -11.63 5.07
N LEU A 28 0.80 -10.56 5.84
CA LEU A 28 1.06 -10.69 7.27
C LEU A 28 -0.28 -10.85 8.01
N LYS A 29 -0.57 -12.05 8.50
CA LYS A 29 -1.82 -12.35 9.23
C LYS A 29 -1.84 -11.62 10.56
N GLN A 30 -2.80 -10.72 10.78
CA GLN A 30 -3.08 -10.10 12.08
C GLN A 30 -3.29 -11.16 13.18
N HIS A 31 -2.28 -11.36 14.03
CA HIS A 31 -2.45 -12.08 15.30
C HIS A 31 -2.82 -11.07 16.38
N ARG A 32 -3.73 -11.44 17.28
CA ARG A 32 -4.01 -10.60 18.45
C ARG A 32 -2.71 -10.39 19.23
N PHE A 33 -2.42 -9.15 19.58
CA PHE A 33 -1.30 -8.73 20.45
C PHE A 33 0.11 -8.66 19.81
N THR A 34 0.28 -8.88 18.51
CA THR A 34 1.57 -8.66 17.84
C THR A 34 1.55 -7.35 17.05
N PRO A 35 2.48 -6.41 17.30
CA PRO A 35 2.64 -5.23 16.46
C PRO A 35 2.95 -5.67 15.03
N GLN A 36 2.07 -5.32 14.09
CA GLN A 36 2.32 -5.49 12.68
C GLN A 36 2.87 -4.20 12.10
N PHE A 37 3.78 -4.40 11.14
CA PHE A 37 4.38 -3.32 10.39
C PHE A 37 3.54 -3.10 9.13
N LEU A 38 3.48 -4.07 8.21
CA LEU A 38 2.78 -3.93 6.92
C LEU A 38 1.74 -5.02 6.70
N ASP A 39 0.82 -4.82 5.75
CA ASP A 39 -0.19 -5.81 5.37
C ASP A 39 0.36 -6.85 4.39
N VAL A 40 1.19 -6.43 3.44
CA VAL A 40 1.81 -7.28 2.40
C VAL A 40 3.31 -7.04 2.33
N LEU A 41 4.07 -8.13 2.29
CA LEU A 41 5.49 -8.12 1.98
C LEU A 41 5.73 -8.88 0.67
N VAL A 42 6.64 -8.34 -0.14
CA VAL A 42 7.08 -8.93 -1.39
C VAL A 42 8.59 -9.11 -1.31
N ASP A 43 9.04 -10.36 -1.47
CA ASP A 43 10.45 -10.72 -1.39
C ASP A 43 10.95 -11.20 -2.75
N SER A 44 12.02 -10.58 -3.22
CA SER A 44 12.76 -10.99 -4.42
C SER A 44 14.19 -10.50 -4.31
N LEU A 45 15.11 -11.19 -4.98
CA LEU A 45 16.47 -10.68 -5.19
C LEU A 45 16.51 -9.54 -6.22
N ASN A 46 15.47 -9.39 -7.04
CA ASN A 46 15.31 -8.23 -7.89
C ASN A 46 14.84 -7.04 -7.01
N PRO A 47 15.62 -5.95 -6.91
CA PRO A 47 15.26 -4.79 -6.10
C PRO A 47 13.91 -4.16 -6.46
N ASP A 48 13.41 -4.39 -7.68
CA ASP A 48 12.09 -3.90 -8.10
C ASP A 48 10.92 -4.59 -7.42
N TYR A 49 11.18 -5.74 -6.79
CA TYR A 49 10.18 -6.54 -6.11
C TYR A 49 10.55 -6.84 -4.65
N TYR A 50 11.48 -6.07 -4.06
CA TYR A 50 11.75 -6.10 -2.62
C TYR A 50 10.93 -5.01 -1.91
N LEU A 51 9.64 -5.31 -1.68
CA LEU A 51 8.62 -4.32 -1.36
C LEU A 51 7.94 -4.54 -0.01
N GLY A 52 7.49 -3.44 0.59
CA GLY A 52 6.58 -3.43 1.72
C GLY A 52 5.35 -2.59 1.41
N ILE A 53 4.15 -3.16 1.55
CA ILE A 53 2.90 -2.52 1.14
C ILE A 53 1.89 -2.51 2.30
N GLU A 54 1.47 -1.32 2.71
CA GLU A 54 0.31 -1.11 3.59
C GLU A 54 -0.94 -0.96 2.70
N CYS A 55 -2.04 -1.58 3.09
CA CYS A 55 -3.31 -1.54 2.36
C CYS A 55 -4.35 -0.75 3.15
N LYS A 56 -5.05 0.17 2.49
CA LYS A 56 -6.24 0.84 3.04
C LYS A 56 -7.39 0.72 2.06
N SER A 57 -8.62 0.66 2.57
CA SER A 57 -9.83 0.62 1.74
C SER A 57 -10.84 1.65 2.24
N ILE A 58 -11.14 2.66 1.44
CA ILE A 58 -12.10 3.72 1.75
C ILE A 58 -13.38 3.57 0.93
N SER A 59 -14.52 3.89 1.55
CA SER A 59 -15.85 3.63 1.00
C SER A 59 -16.46 4.91 0.46
N VAL A 60 -16.14 5.23 -0.81
CA VAL A 60 -16.70 6.40 -1.50
C VAL A 60 -18.22 6.27 -1.59
N GLU A 61 -18.74 5.05 -1.78
CA GLU A 61 -20.18 4.75 -1.75
C GLU A 61 -20.86 5.17 -0.43
N LYS A 62 -20.13 5.16 0.69
CA LYS A 62 -20.61 5.56 2.03
C LYS A 62 -20.25 7.02 2.37
N GLY A 63 -19.83 7.81 1.39
CA GLY A 63 -19.52 9.23 1.55
C GLY A 63 -18.09 9.52 2.02
N ALA A 64 -17.19 8.53 2.05
CA ALA A 64 -15.79 8.81 2.34
C ALA A 64 -15.17 9.65 1.21
N ASN A 65 -14.68 10.84 1.55
CA ASN A 65 -14.07 11.79 0.61
C ASN A 65 -12.54 11.90 0.78
N ALA A 66 -11.97 11.24 1.78
CA ALA A 66 -10.55 11.28 2.07
C ALA A 66 -10.10 10.10 2.96
N LEU A 67 -8.81 9.82 2.89
CA LEU A 67 -8.06 8.97 3.80
C LEU A 67 -7.37 9.88 4.83
N TYR A 68 -7.99 10.02 6.00
CA TYR A 68 -7.45 10.79 7.14
C TYR A 68 -6.40 10.01 7.91
N PHE A 69 -5.27 10.65 8.23
CA PHE A 69 -4.15 10.01 8.95
C PHE A 69 -4.58 9.52 10.33
N THR A 70 -5.32 10.34 11.07
CA THR A 70 -5.78 10.03 12.44
C THR A 70 -6.85 8.93 12.51
N GLN A 71 -7.54 8.65 11.41
CA GLN A 71 -8.65 7.68 11.38
C GLN A 71 -8.26 6.33 10.77
N HIS A 72 -7.42 6.36 9.73
CA HIS A 72 -7.11 5.18 8.92
C HIS A 72 -5.80 4.50 9.33
N PHE A 73 -4.98 5.19 10.12
CA PHE A 73 -3.75 4.64 10.67
C PHE A 73 -3.86 4.50 12.19
N THR A 74 -3.27 3.43 12.71
CA THR A 74 -3.36 3.10 14.12
C THR A 74 -2.31 3.84 14.95
N VAL A 75 -2.63 4.13 16.21
CA VAL A 75 -1.64 4.50 17.22
C VAL A 75 -1.48 3.31 18.17
N ASP A 76 -0.24 2.89 18.41
CA ASP A 76 0.01 1.78 19.31
C ASP A 76 -0.19 2.16 20.79
N LYS A 77 -0.06 1.18 21.69
CA LYS A 77 -0.23 1.41 23.14
C LYS A 77 0.82 2.34 23.75
N LYS A 78 1.93 2.61 23.05
CA LYS A 78 3.01 3.50 23.46
C LYS A 78 2.89 4.90 22.82
N GLY A 79 1.82 5.15 22.08
CA GLY A 79 1.60 6.43 21.39
C GLY A 79 2.28 6.55 20.04
N ALA A 80 2.91 5.49 19.52
CA ALA A 80 3.59 5.54 18.23
C ALA A 80 2.62 5.34 17.06
N HIS A 81 2.52 6.35 16.20
CA HIS A 81 1.70 6.34 14.99
C HIS A 81 2.17 5.27 13.98
N GLN A 82 1.26 4.60 13.31
CA GLN A 82 1.56 3.49 12.39
C GLN A 82 2.49 3.94 11.26
N ILE A 83 2.30 5.16 10.72
CA ILE A 83 3.18 5.69 9.66
C ILE A 83 4.64 5.77 10.14
N VAL A 84 4.87 6.19 11.39
CA VAL A 84 6.22 6.27 11.99
C VAL A 84 6.82 4.88 12.14
N ARG A 85 6.04 3.92 12.66
CA ARG A 85 6.50 2.53 12.87
C ARG A 85 6.84 1.82 11.55
N ILE A 86 6.02 1.99 10.52
CA ILE A 86 6.27 1.44 9.19
C ILE A 86 7.49 2.10 8.55
N SER A 87 7.63 3.41 8.68
CA SER A 87 8.79 4.14 8.16
C SER A 87 10.10 3.62 8.76
N ASP A 88 10.15 3.34 10.08
CA ASP A 88 11.32 2.72 10.69
C ASP A 88 11.58 1.30 10.16
N PHE A 89 10.53 0.49 10.01
CA PHE A 89 10.65 -0.86 9.46
C PHE A 89 11.19 -0.84 8.02
N LEU A 90 10.66 0.00 7.14
CA LEU A 90 11.10 0.13 5.76
C LEU A 90 12.56 0.57 5.68
N ARG A 91 12.94 1.61 6.45
CA ARG A 91 14.33 2.08 6.55
C ARG A 91 15.28 0.98 6.99
N ARG A 92 14.93 0.22 8.03
CA ARG A 92 15.78 -0.84 8.58
C ARG A 92 15.85 -2.07 7.69
N SER A 93 14.80 -2.34 6.92
CA SER A 93 14.75 -3.52 6.04
C SER A 93 15.29 -3.25 4.64
N GLY A 94 15.37 -2.00 4.20
CA GLY A 94 15.80 -1.65 2.84
C GLY A 94 14.75 -1.92 1.76
N ARG A 95 13.51 -2.22 2.15
CA ARG A 95 12.39 -2.42 1.21
C ARG A 95 11.90 -1.10 0.65
N THR A 96 11.50 -1.10 -0.63
CA THR A 96 10.71 0.00 -1.18
C THR A 96 9.29 -0.06 -0.62
N GLY A 97 8.84 1.04 -0.02
CA GLY A 97 7.53 1.13 0.63
C GLY A 97 6.44 1.71 -0.27
N TYR A 98 5.22 1.20 -0.13
CA TYR A 98 4.03 1.76 -0.76
C TYR A 98 2.81 1.74 0.18
N LEU A 99 1.91 2.70 -0.02
CA LEU A 99 0.54 2.64 0.45
C LEU A 99 -0.38 2.33 -0.74
N ALA A 100 -1.05 1.19 -0.71
CA ALA A 100 -2.07 0.83 -1.67
C ALA A 100 -3.46 1.20 -1.12
N VAL A 101 -4.23 1.98 -1.88
CA VAL A 101 -5.55 2.49 -1.46
C VAL A 101 -6.64 1.99 -2.40
N GLU A 102 -7.53 1.14 -1.90
CA GLU A 102 -8.73 0.68 -2.60
C GLU A 102 -9.90 1.67 -2.38
N LEU A 103 -10.43 2.22 -3.47
CA LEU A 103 -11.64 3.04 -3.51
C LEU A 103 -12.85 2.17 -3.83
N ARG A 104 -13.74 1.97 -2.84
CA ARG A 104 -14.99 1.22 -3.01
C ARG A 104 -16.10 2.17 -3.50
N MET A 105 -16.40 2.07 -4.80
CA MET A 105 -17.23 3.02 -5.53
C MET A 105 -18.75 2.77 -5.47
N GLY A 106 -19.20 1.62 -4.97
CA GLY A 106 -20.61 1.26 -4.99
C GLY A 106 -20.88 -0.10 -5.63
N ALA A 107 -22.07 -0.64 -5.39
CA ALA A 107 -22.58 -1.79 -6.13
C ALA A 107 -22.61 -1.47 -7.64
N GLY A 108 -22.11 -2.41 -8.46
CA GLY A 108 -22.09 -2.27 -9.92
C GLY A 108 -20.97 -1.39 -10.50
N LYS A 109 -20.15 -0.74 -9.66
CA LYS A 109 -18.95 -0.01 -10.10
C LYS A 109 -17.70 -0.81 -9.81
N SER A 110 -16.74 -0.81 -10.74
CA SER A 110 -15.44 -1.40 -10.50
C SER A 110 -14.75 -0.69 -9.33
N ARG A 111 -14.15 -1.47 -8.44
CA ARG A 111 -13.24 -0.94 -7.43
C ARG A 111 -12.01 -0.40 -8.16
N LYS A 112 -11.50 0.73 -7.69
CA LYS A 112 -10.23 1.29 -8.14
C LYS A 112 -9.21 1.13 -7.03
N ALA A 113 -7.96 0.88 -7.38
CA ALA A 113 -6.87 0.92 -6.42
C ALA A 113 -5.78 1.83 -6.96
N HIS A 114 -5.22 2.66 -6.09
CA HIS A 114 -4.10 3.54 -6.43
C HIS A 114 -2.94 3.27 -5.47
N ILE A 115 -1.73 3.52 -5.92
CA ILE A 115 -0.52 3.26 -5.15
C ILE A 115 0.29 4.53 -4.94
N ILE A 116 0.61 4.80 -3.68
CA ILE A 116 1.29 6.01 -3.23
C ILE A 116 2.68 5.60 -2.71
N PRO A 117 3.77 6.21 -3.21
CA PRO A 117 5.11 6.01 -2.65
C PRO A 117 5.15 6.34 -1.15
N TRP A 118 5.80 5.50 -0.35
CA TRP A 118 5.77 5.65 1.10
C TRP A 118 6.53 6.88 1.61
N ASP A 119 7.60 7.26 0.92
CA ASP A 119 8.35 8.49 1.15
C ASP A 119 7.46 9.73 1.03
N GLU A 120 6.63 9.83 -0.01
CA GLU A 120 5.64 10.90 -0.17
C GLU A 120 4.61 10.91 0.98
N LEU A 121 4.08 9.74 1.36
CA LEU A 121 3.18 9.61 2.51
C LEU A 121 3.84 10.10 3.81
N ARG A 122 5.09 9.69 4.04
CA ARG A 122 5.86 10.05 5.23
C ARG A 122 6.10 11.56 5.27
N GLU A 123 6.52 12.16 4.16
CA GLU A 123 6.74 13.60 4.04
C GLU A 123 5.45 14.36 4.30
N ARG A 124 4.35 13.96 3.65
CA ARG A 124 3.05 14.58 3.86
C ARG A 124 2.53 14.43 5.30
N TYR A 125 2.79 13.30 5.96
CA TYR A 125 2.40 13.10 7.36
C TYR A 125 3.17 14.01 8.32
N ASN A 126 4.42 14.35 7.98
CA ASN A 126 5.26 15.25 8.79
C ASN A 126 5.04 16.73 8.45
N ASP A 127 4.31 17.05 7.38
CA ASP A 127 3.86 18.40 7.06
C ASP A 127 2.68 18.78 7.97
N GLU A 128 2.89 19.77 8.84
CA GLU A 128 1.90 20.24 9.81
C GLU A 128 0.60 20.78 9.17
N THR A 129 0.61 21.06 7.86
CA THR A 129 -0.55 21.57 7.13
C THR A 129 -1.43 20.47 6.52
N SER A 130 -0.96 19.22 6.47
CA SER A 130 -1.65 18.12 5.80
C SER A 130 -2.07 17.01 6.77
N LEU A 131 -3.38 16.69 6.76
CA LEU A 131 -3.97 15.69 7.67
C LEU A 131 -4.54 14.46 6.95
N LYS A 132 -4.49 14.45 5.62
CA LYS A 132 -5.20 13.47 4.78
C LYS A 132 -4.69 13.44 3.34
N TYR A 133 -5.15 12.41 2.62
CA TYR A 133 -5.28 12.45 1.17
C TYR A 133 -6.77 12.47 0.80
N THR A 134 -7.20 13.42 -0.03
CA THR A 134 -8.56 13.39 -0.62
C THR A 134 -8.68 12.28 -1.66
N VAL A 135 -9.91 11.86 -1.96
CA VAL A 135 -10.16 10.88 -3.04
C VAL A 135 -9.62 11.40 -4.38
N GLU A 136 -9.80 12.69 -4.67
CA GLU A 136 -9.30 13.32 -5.89
C GLU A 136 -7.77 13.25 -5.98
N GLU A 137 -7.05 13.56 -4.89
CA GLU A 137 -5.59 13.40 -4.83
C GLU A 137 -5.16 11.93 -4.97
N ILE A 138 -5.85 10.99 -4.31
CA ILE A 138 -5.53 9.56 -4.44
C ILE A 138 -5.62 9.12 -5.90
N GLN A 139 -6.58 9.65 -6.65
CA GLN A 139 -6.79 9.30 -8.05
C GLN A 139 -5.75 9.90 -9.01
N THR A 140 -4.91 10.85 -8.56
CA THR A 140 -3.78 11.34 -9.37
C THR A 140 -2.56 10.42 -9.34
N TYR A 141 -2.49 9.54 -8.33
CA TYR A 141 -1.46 8.51 -8.24
C TYR A 141 -1.71 7.35 -9.21
N PRO A 142 -0.66 6.58 -9.58
CA PRO A 142 -0.79 5.46 -10.50
C PRO A 142 -1.92 4.49 -10.09
N GLU A 143 -2.83 4.22 -11.03
CA GLU A 143 -3.89 3.23 -10.84
C GLU A 143 -3.29 1.82 -10.94
N MET A 144 -3.59 0.98 -9.96
CA MET A 144 -3.35 -0.46 -10.01
C MET A 144 -4.49 -1.08 -10.82
N GLU A 145 -4.32 -1.09 -12.14
CA GLU A 145 -5.30 -1.64 -13.07
C GLU A 145 -5.60 -3.11 -12.78
N ARG A 146 -6.83 -3.55 -13.09
CA ARG A 146 -7.22 -4.96 -12.98
C ARG A 146 -7.43 -5.58 -14.35
N LYS A 147 -6.84 -6.76 -14.57
CA LYS A 147 -7.05 -7.58 -15.76
C LYS A 147 -7.41 -9.01 -15.34
N LYS A 148 -8.53 -9.52 -15.86
CA LYS A 148 -9.04 -10.88 -15.56
C LYS A 148 -9.14 -11.20 -14.05
N GLY A 149 -9.47 -10.20 -13.23
CA GLY A 149 -9.65 -10.39 -11.78
C GLY A 149 -8.35 -10.36 -10.96
N HIS A 150 -7.24 -9.92 -11.54
CA HIS A 150 -5.97 -9.68 -10.85
C HIS A 150 -5.50 -8.24 -11.06
N TYR A 151 -4.76 -7.69 -10.11
CA TYR A 151 -4.03 -6.45 -10.28
C TYR A 151 -2.84 -6.65 -11.23
N LEU A 152 -2.62 -5.70 -12.14
CA LEU A 152 -1.42 -5.65 -12.97
C LEU A 152 -0.25 -5.16 -12.11
N ILE A 153 0.83 -5.94 -12.08
CA ILE A 153 2.02 -5.68 -11.27
C ILE A 153 3.06 -4.98 -12.13
N GLU A 154 3.14 -3.65 -12.00
CA GLU A 154 4.08 -2.81 -12.75
C GLU A 154 4.81 -1.80 -11.84
N PRO A 155 5.71 -2.25 -10.95
CA PRO A 155 6.37 -1.36 -9.98
C PRO A 155 7.15 -0.21 -10.61
N THR A 156 7.61 -0.36 -11.86
CA THR A 156 8.25 0.71 -12.62
C THR A 156 7.31 1.89 -12.87
N LYS A 157 6.01 1.66 -13.05
CA LYS A 157 4.98 2.71 -13.20
C LYS A 157 4.53 3.29 -11.87
N TRP A 158 4.75 2.57 -10.77
CA TRP A 158 4.40 3.01 -9.42
C TRP A 158 5.43 3.97 -8.82
N ARG A 159 6.61 4.05 -9.42
CA ARG A 159 7.71 4.95 -9.02
C ARG A 159 7.54 6.31 -9.70
N GLY A 160 6.69 7.15 -9.12
CA GLY A 160 6.59 8.57 -9.51
C GLY A 160 7.78 9.44 -9.08
N GLY A 161 8.82 8.89 -8.44
CA GLY A 161 9.93 9.66 -7.84
C GLY A 161 11.28 8.94 -7.81
N ILE A 162 12.35 9.72 -7.61
CA ILE A 162 13.76 9.30 -7.67
C ILE A 162 14.14 8.51 -6.43
N ARG A 163 14.71 7.32 -6.64
CA ARG A 163 15.32 6.48 -5.60
C ARG A 163 16.49 7.22 -4.95
N ILE A 164 16.36 7.64 -3.69
CA ILE A 164 17.54 7.99 -2.88
C ILE A 164 18.15 6.67 -2.41
N LEU A 165 19.12 6.17 -3.17
CA LEU A 165 20.17 5.34 -2.61
C LEU A 165 21.17 6.30 -1.95
N GLU A 166 21.00 6.52 -0.65
CA GLU A 166 22.08 7.01 0.22
C GLU A 166 22.47 5.91 1.20
#